data_AF-A0A350I4D6-F1
#
_entry.id   AF-A0A350I4D6-F1
#
_cell.length_a   1.000
_cell.length_b   1.000
_cell.length_c   1.000
_cell.angle_alpha   90.00
_cell.angle_beta   90.00
_cell.angle_gamma   90.00
#
_symmetry.space_group_name_H-M   'P 1'
#
loop_
_entity.id
_entity.type
_entity.pdbx_description
1 polymer ?
#
loop_
_entity_poly.entity_id
_entity_poly.type
_entity_poly.pdbx_seq_one_letter_code
_entity_poly.pdbx_strand_id
1 'polypeptide(L)'
;RVFGLAIERINHLNNAPSASGPTPEQAPPGLEDFKTLIHLLSELQQEGSFGYSQSSEEGSVKFFLNPDIENDPKVNEVKRLLELSHASTELRLHHEEQMQDQESISIGTRSLLGILFYLSHNVQAPELHRSQGWVTVTHKDGDLFDWSNTPAGQYFEVLYSQKPPENAFLSVPYKKGYYYIADEDLNTKSTFLLLLHLQSLQAGKNHEVNSPTLMIPIGG
;
A
#
# COMPACT_ATOMS: atom_id res chain seq x y z
N ARG A 1 -3.67 0.34 -6.86
CA ARG A 1 -2.72 1.20 -6.11
C ARG A 1 -2.98 1.25 -4.60
N VAL A 2 -4.06 1.88 -4.10
CA VAL A 2 -4.26 2.09 -2.63
C VAL A 2 -4.18 0.79 -1.83
N PHE A 3 -4.90 -0.25 -2.24
CA PHE A 3 -4.84 -1.54 -1.56
C PHE A 3 -3.45 -2.18 -1.59
N GLY A 4 -2.78 -2.14 -2.75
CA GLY A 4 -1.42 -2.65 -2.90
C GLY A 4 -0.38 -1.97 -2.00
N LEU A 5 -0.63 -0.72 -1.57
CA LEU A 5 0.26 0.00 -0.66
C LEU A 5 -0.18 -0.14 0.81
N ALA A 6 -1.46 0.12 1.08
CA ALA A 6 -1.97 0.29 2.44
C ALA A 6 -2.39 -1.01 3.11
N ILE A 7 -2.72 -2.07 2.36
CA ILE A 7 -3.09 -3.36 2.95
C ILE A 7 -1.83 -4.19 3.12
N GLU A 8 -1.50 -4.52 4.37
CA GLU A 8 -0.42 -5.44 4.72
C GLU A 8 -0.87 -6.89 4.60
N ARG A 9 -2.10 -7.16 5.02
CA ARG A 9 -2.69 -8.50 5.04
C ARG A 9 -4.18 -8.43 4.75
N ILE A 10 -4.65 -9.41 4.00
CA ILE A 10 -6.08 -9.64 3.79
C ILE A 10 -6.36 -11.12 3.97
N ASN A 11 -7.15 -11.47 4.98
CA ASN A 11 -7.29 -12.85 5.47
C ASN A 11 -5.90 -13.50 5.68
N HIS A 12 -5.61 -14.60 4.99
CA HIS A 12 -4.33 -15.30 5.05
C HIS A 12 -3.29 -14.77 4.04
N LEU A 13 -3.69 -13.88 3.13
CA LEU A 13 -2.82 -13.36 2.07
C LEU A 13 -1.96 -12.21 2.56
N ASN A 14 -0.66 -12.33 2.37
CA ASN A 14 0.34 -11.39 2.83
C ASN A 14 0.87 -10.52 1.70
N ASN A 15 0.95 -9.23 1.94
CA ASN A 15 1.52 -8.26 1.01
C ASN A 15 2.92 -7.81 1.46
N ALA A 16 3.89 -8.70 1.65
CA ALA A 16 5.20 -8.33 2.20
C ALA A 16 5.15 -7.61 3.59
N PRO A 17 4.61 -8.24 4.65
CA PRO A 17 4.59 -7.66 5.99
C PRO A 17 6.01 -7.37 6.54
N SER A 18 7.00 -8.20 6.19
CA SER A 18 8.40 -7.97 6.57
C SER A 18 9.03 -6.72 5.93
N ALA A 19 8.41 -6.16 4.88
CA ALA A 19 8.85 -4.93 4.22
C ALA A 19 8.28 -3.65 4.85
N SER A 20 7.46 -3.77 5.90
CA SER A 20 6.94 -2.62 6.67
C SER A 20 7.93 -2.09 7.72
N GLY A 21 9.16 -2.63 7.75
CA GLY A 21 10.26 -2.22 8.60
C GLY A 21 11.59 -2.15 7.82
N PRO A 22 12.74 -2.35 8.50
CA PRO A 22 14.04 -2.42 7.83
C PRO A 22 14.04 -3.47 6.70
N THR A 23 14.86 -3.24 5.68
CA THR A 23 14.93 -4.12 4.51
C THR A 23 15.20 -5.57 4.90
N PRO A 24 14.33 -6.52 4.52
CA PRO A 24 14.51 -7.91 4.88
C PRO A 24 15.62 -8.55 4.04
N GLU A 25 16.38 -9.44 4.65
CA GLU A 25 17.42 -10.22 3.95
C GLU A 25 16.82 -11.28 3.02
N GLN A 26 15.63 -11.79 3.35
CA GLN A 26 14.92 -12.82 2.59
C GLN A 26 13.63 -12.26 2.01
N ALA A 27 13.31 -12.71 0.79
CA ALA A 27 12.12 -12.28 0.08
C ALA A 27 10.84 -12.63 0.86
N PRO A 28 9.86 -11.71 0.93
CA PRO A 28 8.60 -12.00 1.58
C PRO A 28 7.83 -13.12 0.85
N PRO A 29 7.29 -14.12 1.57
CA PRO A 29 6.52 -15.21 0.96
C PRO A 29 5.12 -14.76 0.55
N GLY A 30 4.49 -15.51 -0.36
CA GLY A 30 3.05 -15.40 -0.65
C GLY A 30 2.60 -14.17 -1.45
N LEU A 31 3.53 -13.47 -2.12
CA LEU A 31 3.22 -12.24 -2.85
C LEU A 31 2.37 -12.46 -4.11
N GLU A 32 2.48 -13.62 -4.77
CA GLU A 32 1.80 -13.84 -6.05
C GLU A 32 0.29 -13.92 -5.91
N ASP A 33 -0.20 -14.60 -4.87
CA ASP A 33 -1.64 -14.70 -4.60
C ASP A 33 -2.23 -13.32 -4.24
N PHE A 34 -1.51 -12.52 -3.44
CA PHE A 34 -1.93 -11.16 -3.12
C PHE A 34 -1.93 -10.25 -4.36
N LYS A 35 -0.92 -10.34 -5.22
CA LYS A 35 -0.89 -9.60 -6.50
C LYS A 35 -2.06 -9.97 -7.39
N THR A 36 -2.35 -11.26 -7.50
CA THR A 36 -3.48 -11.78 -8.28
C THR A 36 -4.80 -11.23 -7.73
N LEU A 37 -4.99 -11.25 -6.41
CA LEU A 37 -6.16 -10.66 -5.77
C LEU A 37 -6.32 -9.17 -6.11
N ILE A 38 -5.27 -8.35 -5.94
CA ILE A 38 -5.35 -6.91 -6.22
C ILE A 38 -5.65 -6.62 -7.69
N HIS A 39 -5.09 -7.43 -8.60
CA HIS A 39 -5.38 -7.33 -10.02
C HIS A 39 -6.86 -7.61 -10.31
N LEU A 40 -7.39 -8.74 -9.82
CA LEU A 40 -8.79 -9.11 -10.00
C LEU A 40 -9.76 -8.09 -9.39
N LEU A 41 -9.49 -7.62 -8.17
CA LEU A 41 -10.29 -6.58 -7.53
C LEU A 41 -10.29 -5.28 -8.34
N SER A 42 -9.15 -4.92 -8.95
CA SER A 42 -9.05 -3.74 -9.82
C SER A 42 -9.87 -3.89 -11.09
N GLU A 43 -9.86 -5.07 -11.73
CA GLU A 43 -10.67 -5.33 -12.92
C GLU A 43 -12.17 -5.30 -12.58
N LEU A 44 -12.57 -6.01 -11.53
CA LEU A 44 -13.97 -6.04 -11.05
C LEU A 44 -14.46 -4.64 -10.66
N GLN A 45 -13.58 -3.80 -10.09
CA GLN A 45 -13.93 -2.41 -9.78
C GLN A 45 -14.20 -1.58 -11.05
N GLN A 46 -13.39 -1.77 -12.10
CA GLN A 46 -13.57 -1.06 -13.38
C GLN A 46 -14.86 -1.46 -14.09
N GLU A 47 -15.29 -2.72 -13.89
CA GLU A 47 -16.54 -3.26 -14.43
C GLU A 47 -17.77 -2.92 -13.57
N GLY A 48 -17.58 -2.34 -12.38
CA GLY A 48 -18.65 -2.02 -11.43
C GLY A 48 -19.15 -3.21 -10.61
N SER A 49 -18.47 -4.36 -10.71
CA SER A 49 -18.82 -5.61 -10.03
C SER A 49 -18.20 -5.73 -8.64
N PHE A 50 -17.26 -4.85 -8.29
CA PHE A 50 -16.70 -4.70 -6.95
C PHE A 50 -16.77 -3.25 -6.48
N GLY A 51 -17.23 -3.04 -5.26
CA GLY A 51 -17.30 -1.71 -4.66
C GLY A 51 -17.42 -1.77 -3.14
N TYR A 52 -17.61 -0.59 -2.54
CA TYR A 52 -17.82 -0.46 -1.11
C TYR A 52 -18.97 0.49 -0.82
N SER A 53 -19.67 0.25 0.28
CA SER A 53 -20.71 1.11 0.82
C SER A 53 -20.47 1.32 2.31
N GLN A 54 -20.78 2.51 2.80
CA GLN A 54 -20.83 2.76 4.22
C GLN A 54 -22.06 2.05 4.80
N SER A 55 -21.86 1.27 5.86
CA SER A 55 -22.95 0.65 6.59
C SER A 55 -23.66 1.68 7.47
N SER A 56 -24.92 1.39 7.84
CA SER A 56 -25.68 2.17 8.82
C SER A 56 -25.13 2.05 10.25
N GLU A 57 -24.33 1.00 10.53
CA GLU A 57 -23.58 0.87 11.79
C GLU A 57 -22.32 1.75 11.74
N GLU A 58 -22.22 2.65 12.72
CA GLU A 58 -21.15 3.66 12.83
C GLU A 58 -19.77 3.03 12.68
N GLY A 59 -19.02 3.45 11.65
CA GLY A 59 -17.64 3.04 11.41
C GLY A 59 -17.44 1.73 10.63
N SER A 60 -18.50 1.04 10.19
CA SER A 60 -18.35 -0.19 9.40
C SER A 60 -18.45 0.06 7.89
N VAL A 61 -17.48 -0.47 7.13
CA VAL A 61 -17.45 -0.47 5.67
C VAL A 61 -17.83 -1.86 5.19
N LYS A 62 -18.80 -1.94 4.27
CA LYS A 62 -19.15 -3.18 3.59
C LYS A 62 -18.57 -3.14 2.18
N PHE A 63 -17.87 -4.19 1.79
CA PHE A 63 -17.60 -4.41 0.36
C PHE A 63 -18.72 -5.25 -0.22
N PHE A 64 -19.05 -4.98 -1.48
CA PHE A 64 -19.97 -5.81 -2.23
C PHE A 64 -19.27 -6.37 -3.46
N LEU A 65 -19.61 -7.62 -3.75
CA LEU A 65 -19.34 -8.29 -5.01
C LEU A 65 -20.70 -8.51 -5.66
N ASN A 66 -20.94 -7.91 -6.83
CA ASN A 66 -22.25 -8.01 -7.47
C ASN A 66 -22.56 -9.48 -7.83
N PRO A 67 -23.60 -10.09 -7.23
CA PRO A 67 -23.98 -11.47 -7.52
C PRO A 67 -24.67 -11.68 -8.86
N ASP A 68 -25.08 -10.63 -9.58
CA ASP A 68 -25.72 -10.76 -10.90
C ASP A 68 -24.81 -11.42 -11.96
N ILE A 69 -23.58 -11.76 -11.56
CA ILE A 69 -22.62 -12.57 -12.29
C ILE A 69 -22.31 -13.85 -11.49
N GLU A 70 -23.35 -14.58 -11.08
CA GLU A 70 -23.22 -15.99 -10.66
C GLU A 70 -22.46 -16.72 -11.78
N ASN A 71 -21.21 -17.12 -11.50
CA ASN A 71 -20.22 -17.73 -12.41
C ASN A 71 -19.22 -16.80 -13.12
N ASP A 72 -19.01 -15.56 -12.69
CA ASP A 72 -17.80 -14.84 -13.13
C ASP A 72 -16.53 -15.59 -12.66
N PRO A 73 -15.63 -16.02 -13.57
CA PRO A 73 -14.38 -16.66 -13.16
C PRO A 73 -13.54 -15.77 -12.23
N LYS A 74 -13.58 -14.44 -12.36
CA LYS A 74 -12.86 -13.50 -11.52
C LYS A 74 -13.44 -13.42 -10.12
N VAL A 75 -14.76 -13.37 -9.99
CA VAL A 75 -15.43 -13.38 -8.67
C VAL A 75 -15.18 -14.70 -7.95
N ASN A 76 -15.24 -15.82 -8.68
CA ASN A 76 -14.94 -17.14 -8.14
C ASN A 76 -13.48 -17.24 -7.65
N GLU A 77 -12.54 -16.70 -8.42
CA GLU A 77 -11.13 -16.69 -8.04
C GLU A 77 -10.86 -15.78 -6.84
N VAL A 78 -11.50 -14.60 -6.76
CA VAL A 78 -11.43 -13.74 -5.57
C VAL A 78 -11.98 -14.45 -4.34
N LYS A 79 -13.13 -15.13 -4.45
CA LYS A 79 -13.71 -15.92 -3.36
C LYS A 79 -12.77 -17.05 -2.93
N ARG A 80 -12.15 -17.75 -3.89
CA ARG A 80 -11.16 -18.81 -3.62
C ARG A 80 -9.93 -18.26 -2.89
N LEU A 81 -9.35 -17.17 -3.38
CA LEU A 81 -8.17 -16.52 -2.81
C LEU A 81 -8.44 -15.99 -1.40
N LEU A 82 -9.66 -15.56 -1.11
CA LEU A 82 -10.04 -15.04 0.20
C LEU A 82 -10.66 -16.09 1.13
N GLU A 83 -10.80 -17.35 0.70
CA GLU A 83 -11.48 -18.43 1.45
C GLU A 83 -12.93 -18.06 1.86
N LEU A 84 -13.65 -17.38 0.98
CA LEU A 84 -15.03 -16.93 1.20
C LEU A 84 -16.05 -17.97 0.71
N SER A 85 -17.21 -18.00 1.36
CA SER A 85 -18.33 -18.81 0.92
C SER A 85 -18.85 -18.34 -0.44
N HIS A 86 -19.31 -19.27 -1.27
CA HIS A 86 -19.87 -18.94 -2.58
C HIS A 86 -21.15 -18.09 -2.50
N ALA A 87 -21.87 -18.13 -1.37
CA ALA A 87 -23.11 -17.39 -1.16
C ALA A 87 -22.89 -15.94 -0.68
N SER A 88 -21.68 -15.59 -0.24
CA SER A 88 -21.40 -14.27 0.32
C SER A 88 -21.22 -13.22 -0.79
N THR A 89 -22.05 -12.17 -0.72
CA THR A 89 -22.02 -11.00 -1.63
C THR A 89 -21.69 -9.72 -0.87
N GLU A 90 -21.89 -9.73 0.45
CA GLU A 90 -21.47 -8.68 1.37
C GLU A 90 -20.25 -9.18 2.15
N LEU A 91 -19.24 -8.32 2.26
CA LEU A 91 -18.00 -8.61 2.95
C LEU A 91 -17.83 -7.58 4.06
N ARG A 92 -17.84 -8.05 5.32
CA ARG A 92 -17.63 -7.20 6.49
C ARG A 92 -16.14 -7.00 6.70
N LEU A 93 -15.71 -5.75 6.82
CA LEU A 93 -14.33 -5.41 7.17
C LEU A 93 -14.14 -5.47 8.68
N HIS A 94 -13.21 -6.32 9.12
CA HIS A 94 -12.76 -6.37 10.51
C HIS A 94 -11.32 -5.85 10.61
N HIS A 95 -11.09 -4.96 11.58
CA HIS A 95 -9.74 -4.65 12.05
C HIS A 95 -9.22 -5.86 12.84
N GLU A 96 -7.91 -6.11 12.78
CA GLU A 96 -7.28 -7.36 13.23
C GLU A 96 -7.77 -7.88 14.60
N GLU A 97 -7.83 -9.21 14.72
CA GLU A 97 -8.17 -10.07 15.89
C GLU A 97 -9.58 -10.70 15.97
N GLN A 98 -10.50 -10.42 15.03
CA GLN A 98 -11.79 -11.14 14.97
C GLN A 98 -11.78 -12.29 13.96
N MET A 99 -12.36 -13.42 14.40
CA MET A 99 -12.33 -14.74 13.75
C MET A 99 -12.61 -14.70 12.25
N GLN A 100 -11.81 -15.47 11.52
CA GLN A 100 -12.02 -15.82 10.12
C GLN A 100 -13.34 -16.58 10.01
N ASP A 101 -14.37 -15.92 9.49
CA ASP A 101 -15.64 -16.53 9.10
C ASP A 101 -15.71 -16.55 7.57
N GLN A 102 -16.44 -17.50 6.99
CA GLN A 102 -16.55 -17.63 5.53
C GLN A 102 -17.35 -16.48 4.89
N GLU A 103 -17.83 -15.54 5.69
CA GLU A 103 -18.61 -14.37 5.25
C GLU A 103 -17.93 -13.01 5.57
N SER A 104 -16.70 -13.02 6.10
CA SER A 104 -16.00 -11.80 6.52
C SER A 104 -14.60 -11.68 5.91
N ILE A 105 -14.14 -10.43 5.73
CA ILE A 105 -12.78 -10.12 5.32
C ILE A 105 -12.08 -9.40 6.48
N SER A 106 -11.00 -9.98 6.97
CA SER A 106 -10.09 -9.31 7.88
C SER A 106 -9.02 -8.57 7.08
N ILE A 107 -8.82 -7.28 7.37
CA ILE A 107 -7.79 -6.46 6.73
C ILE A 107 -6.84 -5.93 7.78
N GLY A 108 -5.57 -6.29 7.66
CA GLY A 108 -4.46 -5.64 8.33
C GLY A 108 -3.93 -4.49 7.49
N THR A 109 -4.04 -3.26 7.98
CA THR A 109 -3.52 -2.08 7.28
C THR A 109 -2.12 -1.70 7.76
N ARG A 110 -1.28 -1.20 6.86
CA ARG A 110 -0.02 -0.57 7.21
C ARG A 110 -0.23 0.77 7.88
N SER A 111 0.64 1.08 8.83
CA SER A 111 0.88 2.47 9.24
C SER A 111 1.51 3.27 8.10
N LEU A 112 1.45 4.62 8.17
CA LEU A 112 2.14 5.46 7.19
C LEU A 112 3.65 5.19 7.18
N LEU A 113 4.25 4.93 8.35
CA LEU A 113 5.65 4.53 8.44
C LEU A 113 5.91 3.21 7.72
N GLY A 114 5.03 2.22 7.88
CA GLY A 114 5.11 0.95 7.16
C GLY A 114 5.00 1.11 5.65
N ILE A 115 4.14 2.02 5.16
CA ILE A 115 4.05 2.37 3.74
C ILE A 115 5.38 2.96 3.25
N LEU A 116 5.98 3.89 4.01
CA LEU A 116 7.27 4.50 3.66
C LEU A 116 8.40 3.47 3.61
N PHE A 117 8.47 2.55 4.59
CA PHE A 117 9.41 1.44 4.54
C PHE A 117 9.18 0.58 3.30
N TYR A 118 7.93 0.20 3.01
CA TYR A 118 7.64 -0.66 1.88
C TYR A 118 8.05 0.00 0.54
N LEU A 119 7.74 1.29 0.35
CA LEU A 119 8.14 2.05 -0.82
C LEU A 119 9.66 2.26 -0.92
N SER A 120 10.37 2.37 0.20
CA SER A 120 11.82 2.59 0.22
C SER A 120 12.62 1.48 -0.47
N HIS A 121 12.05 0.28 -0.60
CA HIS A 121 12.63 -0.84 -1.34
C HIS A 121 12.74 -0.60 -2.85
N ASN A 122 11.97 0.37 -3.39
CA ASN A 122 12.03 0.78 -4.79
C ASN A 122 12.83 2.08 -4.99
N VAL A 123 13.68 2.43 -4.02
CA VAL A 123 14.69 3.47 -4.16
C VAL A 123 15.98 2.82 -4.64
N GLN A 124 16.45 3.22 -5.83
CA GLN A 124 17.63 2.66 -6.45
C GLN A 124 18.88 2.92 -5.60
N ALA A 125 19.47 1.85 -5.06
CA ALA A 125 20.77 1.93 -4.42
C ALA A 125 21.88 1.98 -5.49
N PRO A 126 22.89 2.88 -5.35
CA PRO A 126 24.07 2.89 -6.22
C PRO A 126 24.78 1.54 -6.22
N GLU A 127 25.25 1.10 -7.39
CA GLU A 127 25.98 -0.17 -7.53
C GLU A 127 27.19 -0.26 -6.61
N LEU A 128 27.93 0.85 -6.46
CA LEU A 128 29.07 0.93 -5.56
C LEU A 128 28.68 0.66 -4.10
N HIS A 129 27.53 1.15 -3.64
CA HIS A 129 27.06 0.91 -2.28
C HIS A 129 26.63 -0.56 -2.08
N ARG A 130 26.06 -1.18 -3.12
CA ARG A 130 25.73 -2.61 -3.12
C ARG A 130 27.01 -3.45 -3.03
N SER A 131 28.01 -3.19 -3.87
CA SER A 131 29.28 -3.94 -3.87
C SER A 131 30.10 -3.77 -2.60
N GLN A 132 29.91 -2.66 -1.88
CA GLN A 132 30.59 -2.38 -0.61
C GLN A 132 29.83 -2.90 0.62
N GLY A 133 28.65 -3.50 0.45
CA GLY A 133 27.82 -4.01 1.56
C GLY A 133 27.22 -2.90 2.44
N TRP A 134 27.04 -1.69 1.91
CA TRP A 134 26.47 -0.56 2.67
C TRP A 134 24.94 -0.56 2.68
N VAL A 135 24.32 -1.41 1.89
CA VAL A 135 22.87 -1.58 1.80
C VAL A 135 22.53 -3.05 1.99
N THR A 136 21.44 -3.32 2.69
CA THR A 136 20.87 -4.67 2.77
C THR A 136 20.30 -5.04 1.41
N VAL A 137 20.58 -6.25 0.96
CA VAL A 137 20.09 -6.79 -0.31
C VAL A 137 19.22 -8.00 -0.01
N THR A 138 17.98 -7.97 -0.49
CA THR A 138 17.02 -9.05 -0.32
C THR A 138 17.29 -10.16 -1.34
N HIS A 139 17.26 -11.40 -0.88
CA HIS A 139 17.46 -12.58 -1.72
C HIS A 139 16.23 -13.49 -1.72
N LYS A 140 16.03 -14.22 -2.81
CA LYS A 140 15.04 -15.29 -2.96
C LYS A 140 15.74 -16.50 -3.55
N ASP A 141 15.80 -17.61 -2.80
CA ASP A 141 16.41 -18.86 -3.26
C ASP A 141 17.87 -18.73 -3.76
N GLY A 142 18.59 -17.73 -3.22
CA GLY A 142 19.98 -17.40 -3.59
C GLY A 142 20.12 -16.30 -4.63
N ASP A 143 19.04 -15.94 -5.34
CA ASP A 143 19.02 -14.87 -6.34
C ASP A 143 18.59 -13.53 -5.74
N LEU A 144 18.92 -12.43 -6.44
CA LEU A 144 18.47 -11.10 -6.07
C LEU A 144 16.95 -11.00 -6.18
N PHE A 145 16.30 -10.55 -5.12
CA PHE A 145 14.86 -10.31 -5.15
C PHE A 145 14.54 -8.97 -5.82
N ASP A 146 13.67 -9.01 -6.82
CA ASP A 146 13.23 -7.84 -7.56
C ASP A 146 11.98 -7.20 -6.91
N TRP A 147 12.21 -6.12 -6.15
CA TRP A 147 11.15 -5.36 -5.50
C TRP A 147 10.20 -4.65 -6.48
N SER A 148 10.61 -4.43 -7.74
CA SER A 148 9.74 -3.79 -8.74
C SER A 148 8.52 -4.65 -9.09
N ASN A 149 8.61 -5.97 -8.89
CA ASN A 149 7.52 -6.91 -9.12
C ASN A 149 6.50 -6.98 -7.97
N THR A 150 6.69 -6.22 -6.90
CA THR A 150 5.75 -6.15 -5.77
C THR A 150 4.60 -5.16 -6.05
N PRO A 151 3.45 -5.27 -5.36
CA PRO A 151 2.38 -4.28 -5.48
C PRO A 151 2.84 -2.83 -5.26
N ALA A 152 3.84 -2.58 -4.40
CA ALA A 152 4.43 -1.26 -4.25
C ALA A 152 5.32 -0.86 -5.45
N GLY A 153 6.18 -1.78 -5.90
CA GLY A 153 7.12 -1.54 -7.00
C GLY A 153 6.46 -1.24 -8.34
N GLN A 154 5.24 -1.76 -8.57
CA GLN A 154 4.45 -1.44 -9.76
C GLN A 154 4.03 0.04 -9.86
N TYR A 155 4.04 0.79 -8.76
CA TYR A 155 3.53 2.17 -8.72
C TYR A 155 4.52 3.20 -8.19
N PHE A 156 5.75 2.79 -7.87
CA PHE A 156 6.72 3.69 -7.26
C PHE A 156 8.16 3.25 -7.56
N GLU A 157 8.94 4.17 -8.10
CA GLU A 157 10.36 4.02 -8.34
C GLU A 157 11.08 5.35 -8.11
N VAL A 158 12.22 5.30 -7.44
CA VAL A 158 13.13 6.45 -7.30
C VAL A 158 14.48 6.07 -7.87
N LEU A 159 14.90 6.79 -8.90
CA LEU A 159 16.13 6.54 -9.63
C LEU A 159 17.32 7.23 -8.97
N TYR A 160 18.51 6.74 -9.25
CA TYR A 160 19.77 7.33 -8.83
C TYR A 160 20.58 7.82 -10.02
N SER A 161 21.19 9.01 -9.88
CA SER A 161 22.19 9.53 -10.82
C SER A 161 23.37 10.16 -10.08
N GLN A 162 24.58 9.97 -10.61
CA GLN A 162 25.78 10.65 -10.08
C GLN A 162 25.74 12.16 -10.37
N LYS A 163 25.13 12.56 -11.49
CA LYS A 163 25.01 13.95 -11.95
C LYS A 163 23.58 14.46 -11.74
N PRO A 164 23.35 15.78 -11.66
CA PRO A 164 22.00 16.33 -11.63
C PRO A 164 21.17 15.80 -12.81
N PRO A 165 19.96 15.26 -12.58
CA PRO A 165 19.10 14.78 -13.66
C PRO A 165 18.56 15.96 -14.48
N GLU A 166 18.52 15.80 -15.81
CA GLU A 166 18.00 16.84 -16.71
C GLU A 166 16.47 16.90 -16.72
N ASN A 167 15.81 15.73 -16.73
CA ASN A 167 14.35 15.59 -16.79
C ASN A 167 13.80 14.88 -15.54
N ALA A 168 13.82 15.59 -14.42
CA ALA A 168 13.25 15.11 -13.16
C ALA A 168 12.04 15.94 -12.75
N PHE A 169 10.97 15.27 -12.34
CA PHE A 169 9.86 15.92 -11.66
C PHE A 169 10.26 16.45 -10.28
N LEU A 170 11.02 15.63 -9.56
CA LEU A 170 11.57 15.95 -8.25
C LEU A 170 12.96 15.33 -8.17
N SER A 171 13.93 16.08 -7.65
CA SER A 171 15.28 15.60 -7.41
C SER A 171 15.78 16.07 -6.05
N VAL A 172 16.40 15.16 -5.30
CA VAL A 172 17.00 15.43 -4.00
C VAL A 172 18.50 15.10 -4.06
N PRO A 173 19.39 16.08 -3.83
CA PRO A 173 20.81 15.78 -3.66
C PRO A 173 21.03 15.07 -2.32
N TYR A 174 21.68 13.91 -2.35
CA TYR A 174 22.04 13.17 -1.15
C TYR A 174 23.42 12.55 -1.30
N LYS A 175 24.32 12.86 -0.36
CA LYS A 175 25.77 12.57 -0.46
C LYS A 175 26.35 13.10 -1.78
N LYS A 176 26.98 12.23 -2.58
CA LYS A 176 27.65 12.56 -3.86
C LYS A 176 26.81 12.21 -5.09
N GLY A 177 25.49 12.16 -4.95
CA GLY A 177 24.58 11.89 -6.06
C GLY A 177 23.18 12.45 -5.83
N TYR A 178 22.30 12.11 -6.76
CA TYR A 178 20.95 12.63 -6.86
C TYR A 178 19.97 11.47 -6.91
N TYR A 179 18.93 11.55 -6.08
CA TYR A 179 17.79 10.64 -6.12
C TYR A 179 16.62 11.39 -6.71
N TYR A 180 15.94 10.82 -7.68
CA TYR A 180 14.95 11.55 -8.44
C TYR A 180 13.79 10.69 -8.93
N ILE A 181 12.67 11.35 -9.17
CA ILE A 181 11.51 10.79 -9.86
C ILE A 181 11.56 11.34 -11.30
N ALA A 182 11.52 10.46 -12.29
CA ALA A 182 11.52 10.85 -13.69
C ALA A 182 10.26 11.67 -14.04
N ASP A 183 10.38 12.65 -14.94
CA ASP A 183 9.23 13.49 -15.30
C ASP A 183 8.12 12.73 -16.06
N GLU A 184 8.47 11.66 -16.78
CA GLU A 184 7.48 10.83 -17.48
C GLU A 184 6.78 9.80 -16.58
N ASP A 185 7.26 9.61 -15.34
CA ASP A 185 6.71 8.60 -14.43
C ASP A 185 5.44 9.10 -13.72
N LEU A 186 4.30 8.92 -14.39
CA LEU A 186 2.98 9.26 -13.85
C LEU A 186 2.58 8.40 -12.65
N ASN A 187 3.06 7.17 -12.57
CA ASN A 187 2.72 6.25 -11.48
C ASN A 187 3.33 6.72 -10.16
N THR A 188 4.64 6.96 -10.16
CA THR A 188 5.37 7.45 -8.99
C THR A 188 4.86 8.82 -8.56
N LYS A 189 4.58 9.75 -9.49
CA LYS A 189 3.98 11.05 -9.17
C LYS A 189 2.65 10.91 -8.44
N SER A 190 1.77 10.03 -8.94
CA SER A 190 0.46 9.81 -8.34
C SER A 190 0.58 9.15 -6.97
N THR A 191 1.51 8.22 -6.79
CA THR A 191 1.80 7.59 -5.49
C THR A 191 2.38 8.61 -4.51
N PHE A 192 3.27 9.49 -4.96
CA PHE A 192 3.83 10.58 -4.15
C PHE A 192 2.74 11.54 -3.66
N LEU A 193 1.82 11.95 -4.54
CA LEU A 193 0.66 12.77 -4.15
C LEU A 193 -0.25 12.06 -3.14
N LEU A 194 -0.48 10.75 -3.31
CA LEU A 194 -1.23 9.94 -2.34
C LEU A 194 -0.56 9.97 -0.96
N LEU A 195 0.76 9.84 -0.87
CA LEU A 195 1.49 9.92 0.39
C LEU A 195 1.31 11.29 1.07
N LEU A 196 1.39 12.38 0.29
CA LEU A 196 1.15 13.72 0.81
C LEU A 196 -0.27 13.84 1.38
N HIS A 197 -1.28 13.34 0.67
CA HIS A 197 -2.66 13.33 1.17
C HIS A 197 -2.82 12.51 2.44
N LEU A 198 -2.23 11.31 2.52
CA LEU A 198 -2.26 10.48 3.73
C LEU A 198 -1.59 11.17 4.92
N GLN A 199 -0.46 11.84 4.70
CA GLN A 199 0.23 12.63 5.72
C GLN A 199 -0.64 13.81 6.18
N SER A 200 -1.29 14.54 5.26
CA SER A 200 -2.19 15.64 5.60
C SER A 200 -3.41 15.18 6.41
N LEU A 201 -3.97 14.01 6.09
CA LEU A 201 -5.08 13.42 6.85
C LEU A 201 -4.65 13.06 8.29
N GLN A 202 -3.42 12.58 8.49
CA GLN A 202 -2.90 12.33 9.83
C GLN A 202 -2.70 13.63 10.62
N ALA A 203 -2.20 14.68 9.97
CA ALA A 203 -2.02 15.99 10.60
C ALA A 203 -3.36 16.66 10.97
N GLY A 204 -4.40 16.47 10.16
CA GLY A 204 -5.75 17.03 10.36
C GLY A 204 -6.53 16.42 11.53
N LYS A 205 -6.11 15.25 12.07
CA LYS A 205 -6.72 14.65 13.27
C LYS A 205 -6.35 15.35 14.58
N ASN A 206 -5.51 16.39 14.55
CA ASN A 206 -5.10 17.17 15.73
C ASN A 206 -6.00 18.40 16.03
N HIS A 207 -7.25 18.42 15.54
CA HIS A 207 -8.21 19.48 15.89
C HIS A 207 -9.52 18.92 16.44
N GLU A 208 -9.43 18.20 17.56
CA GLU A 208 -10.48 18.31 18.57
C GLU A 208 -10.35 19.68 19.25
N VAL A 209 -11.25 20.59 18.85
CA VAL A 209 -11.75 21.75 19.61
C VAL A 209 -10.82 22.32 20.70
N ASN A 210 -9.85 23.14 20.28
CA ASN A 210 -9.53 24.33 21.06
C ASN A 210 -10.32 25.48 20.45
N SER A 211 -11.57 25.64 20.89
CA SER A 211 -12.29 26.91 20.77
C SER A 211 -11.34 28.04 21.17
N PRO A 212 -11.32 29.19 20.49
CA PRO A 212 -10.44 30.28 20.87
C PRO A 212 -10.82 30.75 22.28
N THR A 213 -10.01 30.40 23.28
CA THR A 213 -10.14 30.96 24.61
C THR A 213 -9.70 32.41 24.52
N LEU A 214 -10.69 33.30 24.46
CA LEU A 214 -10.50 34.74 24.57
C LEU A 214 -9.92 35.05 25.97
N MET A 215 -8.61 35.24 26.05
CA MET A 215 -7.97 35.77 27.25
C MET A 215 -8.04 37.29 27.20
N ILE A 216 -9.07 37.86 27.84
CA ILE A 216 -9.09 39.30 28.15
C ILE A 216 -8.10 39.52 29.29
N PRO A 217 -7.06 40.36 29.12
CA PRO A 217 -6.23 40.76 30.24
C PRO A 217 -7.06 41.65 31.17
N ILE A 218 -7.27 41.20 32.41
CA ILE A 218 -7.68 42.11 33.48
C ILE A 218 -6.44 42.85 33.99
N GLY A 219 -6.17 44.00 33.36
CA GLY A 219 -5.27 45.00 33.91
C GLY A 219 -6.01 45.86 34.93
N GLY A 220 -5.57 45.78 36.18
CA GLY A 220 -5.97 46.61 37.32
C GLY A 220 -4.97 46.44 38.44
#